data_AF-A0A5M4ET56-F1
#
_entry.id   AF-A0A5M4ET56-F1
#
_cell.length_a   1.000
_cell.length_b   1.000
_cell.length_c   1.000
_cell.angle_alpha   90.00
_cell.angle_beta   90.00
_cell.angle_gamma   90.00
#
_symmetry.space_group_name_H-M   'P 1'
#
loop_
_entity.id
_entity.type
_entity.pdbx_description
1 polymer ?
#
loop_
_entity_poly.entity_id
_entity_poly.type
_entity_poly.pdbx_seq_one_letter_code
_entity_poly.pdbx_strand_id
1 'polypeptide(L)'
;MNHKFRTKPRAPELRKHQTALLDALIAGDQTRASEVIEDSISKRWAPTTIYIDLVSHSMAEIGALWHRGELNISTEHRATQIAFRLLALVKHSYPDGSKTGLHAIVSGVAGDTHLGGALIFADLLRFDGWNVDFLGTDTPNDAILEIVKSNEPDLLCLSVTLSEQVSAAAETIKIVKSAAPSTTIIVGGGAINNNGSQNSLETADYVASDPVTALKWTTERFDLGISAKTIQAMLTDLGGRIQHFRKEKGLSQQQLATASKLDRSYVSAVEHGKQNVSFATLKNLSDALDVNIVELIDD
;
A
#
# COMPACT_ATOMS: atom_id res chain seq x y z
N MET A 1 5.80 -7.27 -6.24
CA MET A 1 6.33 -7.05 -4.86
C MET A 1 7.39 -8.09 -4.51
N ASN A 2 8.50 -7.68 -3.87
CA ASN A 2 9.58 -8.56 -3.41
C ASN A 2 9.12 -9.38 -2.18
N HIS A 3 9.29 -10.71 -2.19
CA HIS A 3 8.61 -11.67 -1.29
C HIS A 3 9.02 -11.62 0.20
N LYS A 4 9.78 -10.61 0.63
CA LYS A 4 10.30 -10.53 2.00
C LYS A 4 9.30 -9.96 3.01
N PHE A 5 8.16 -9.41 2.56
CA PHE A 5 7.33 -8.45 3.30
C PHE A 5 5.83 -8.58 3.01
N ARG A 6 5.21 -9.71 3.39
CA ARG A 6 3.82 -10.05 3.03
C ARG A 6 3.01 -10.69 4.16
N THR A 7 3.47 -10.63 5.40
CA THR A 7 2.65 -11.17 6.50
C THR A 7 1.54 -10.20 6.83
N LYS A 8 0.30 -10.70 6.81
CA LYS A 8 -0.81 -10.00 7.46
C LYS A 8 -0.88 -10.50 8.91
N PRO A 9 -0.79 -9.61 9.92
CA PRO A 9 -0.86 -10.02 11.31
C PRO A 9 -2.21 -10.62 11.65
N ARG A 10 -2.21 -11.46 12.69
CA ARG A 10 -3.45 -11.92 13.30
C ARG A 10 -4.15 -10.73 13.96
N ALA A 11 -5.48 -10.72 13.93
CA ALA A 11 -6.28 -9.60 14.45
C ALA A 11 -5.94 -9.16 15.90
N PRO A 12 -5.65 -10.07 16.87
CA PRO A 12 -5.25 -9.65 18.21
C PRO A 12 -3.91 -8.91 18.25
N GLU A 13 -2.97 -9.31 17.39
CA GLU A 13 -1.64 -8.71 17.32
C GLU A 13 -1.70 -7.34 16.64
N LEU A 14 -2.48 -7.21 15.56
CA LEU A 14 -2.74 -5.94 14.90
C LEU A 14 -3.32 -4.93 15.89
N ARG A 15 -4.37 -5.30 16.62
CA ARG A 15 -5.00 -4.42 17.63
C ARG A 15 -4.02 -3.96 18.69
N LYS A 16 -3.12 -4.84 19.15
CA LYS A 16 -2.07 -4.47 20.11
C LYS A 16 -1.15 -3.38 19.56
N HIS A 17 -0.73 -3.48 18.29
CA HIS A 17 0.13 -2.47 17.66
C HIS A 17 -0.64 -1.17 17.37
N GLN A 18 -1.91 -1.25 16.99
CA GLN A 18 -2.79 -0.08 16.80
C GLN A 18 -2.90 0.74 18.09
N THR A 19 -3.26 0.10 19.22
CA THR A 19 -3.34 0.78 20.52
C THR A 19 -1.99 1.36 20.93
N ALA A 20 -0.90 0.59 20.79
CA ALA A 20 0.44 1.07 21.17
C ALA A 20 0.90 2.27 20.33
N LEU A 21 0.63 2.28 19.02
CA LEU A 21 0.97 3.38 18.13
C LEU A 21 0.12 4.62 18.44
N LEU A 22 -1.19 4.45 18.62
CA LEU A 22 -2.10 5.53 18.97
C LEU A 22 -1.65 6.23 20.26
N ASP A 23 -1.43 5.46 21.32
CA ASP A 23 -0.98 5.98 22.63
C ASP A 23 0.32 6.77 22.49
N ALA A 24 1.30 6.23 21.74
CA ALA A 24 2.59 6.88 21.53
C ALA A 24 2.44 8.20 20.73
N LEU A 25 1.62 8.22 19.69
CA LEU A 25 1.35 9.42 18.89
C LEU A 25 0.66 10.51 19.71
N ILE A 26 -0.36 10.17 20.50
CA ILE A 26 -1.05 11.12 21.40
C ILE A 26 -0.06 11.68 22.43
N ALA A 27 0.75 10.82 23.04
CA ALA A 27 1.77 11.22 24.01
C ALA A 27 2.91 12.06 23.38
N GLY A 28 3.09 12.00 22.06
CA GLY A 28 4.24 12.60 21.38
C GLY A 28 5.54 11.82 21.59
N ASP A 29 5.44 10.55 21.97
CA ASP A 29 6.58 9.66 22.23
C ASP A 29 7.09 9.07 20.90
N GLN A 30 7.97 9.81 20.24
CA GLN A 30 8.54 9.41 18.95
C GLN A 30 9.35 8.11 19.03
N THR A 31 10.04 7.87 20.14
CA THR A 31 10.82 6.64 20.33
C THR A 31 9.90 5.44 20.34
N ARG A 32 8.88 5.45 21.20
CA ARG A 32 7.92 4.33 21.28
C ARG A 32 7.13 4.15 19.99
N ALA A 33 6.77 5.24 19.31
CA ALA A 33 6.09 5.15 18.02
C ALA A 33 6.98 4.47 16.96
N SER A 34 8.29 4.77 16.97
CA SER A 34 9.27 4.15 16.07
C SER A 34 9.46 2.67 16.40
N GLU A 35 9.57 2.31 17.68
CA GLU A 35 9.68 0.92 18.14
C GLU A 35 8.49 0.05 17.64
N VAL A 36 7.26 0.57 17.68
CA VAL A 36 6.08 -0.16 17.18
C VAL A 36 6.19 -0.43 15.66
N ILE A 37 6.66 0.56 14.90
CA ILE A 37 6.84 0.42 13.46
C ILE A 37 8.00 -0.54 13.16
N GLU A 38 9.15 -0.38 13.79
CA GLU A 38 10.31 -1.27 13.62
C GLU A 38 9.99 -2.72 13.99
N ASP A 39 9.22 -2.92 15.06
CA ASP A 39 8.73 -4.23 15.46
C ASP A 39 7.83 -4.84 14.35
N SER A 40 6.91 -4.05 13.79
CA SER A 40 6.07 -4.47 12.65
C SER A 40 6.90 -4.83 11.40
N ILE A 41 7.96 -4.06 11.12
CA ILE A 41 8.91 -4.31 10.03
C ILE A 41 9.70 -5.60 10.29
N SER A 42 10.16 -5.81 11.52
CA SER A 42 10.91 -7.01 11.92
C SER A 42 10.08 -8.28 11.76
N LYS A 43 8.77 -8.18 12.03
CA LYS A 43 7.75 -9.21 11.77
C LYS A 43 7.34 -9.32 10.31
N ARG A 44 7.93 -8.50 9.43
CA ARG A 44 7.77 -8.52 7.97
C ARG A 44 6.36 -8.22 7.49
N TRP A 45 5.62 -7.43 8.26
CA TRP A 45 4.27 -7.04 7.86
C TRP A 45 4.32 -6.34 6.51
N ALA A 46 3.27 -6.56 5.71
CA ALA A 46 3.15 -5.90 4.42
C ALA A 46 3.17 -4.36 4.61
N PRO A 47 3.82 -3.59 3.71
CA PRO A 47 3.81 -2.14 3.78
C PRO A 47 2.39 -1.57 3.85
N THR A 48 1.47 -2.15 3.08
CA THR A 48 0.04 -1.81 3.09
C THR A 48 -0.56 -1.90 4.49
N THR A 49 -0.27 -2.96 5.24
CA THR A 49 -0.71 -3.12 6.64
C THR A 49 -0.17 -2.00 7.52
N ILE A 50 1.10 -1.64 7.40
CA ILE A 50 1.69 -0.60 8.25
C ILE A 50 1.12 0.78 7.87
N TYR A 51 1.01 1.09 6.58
CA TYR A 51 0.49 2.38 6.12
C TYR A 51 -1.00 2.55 6.45
N ILE A 52 -1.81 1.54 6.17
CA ILE A 52 -3.28 1.63 6.27
C ILE A 52 -3.76 1.21 7.66
N ASP A 53 -3.43 -0.01 8.08
CA ASP A 53 -4.01 -0.59 9.30
C ASP A 53 -3.35 -0.07 10.59
N LEU A 54 -2.13 0.51 10.51
CA LEU A 54 -1.49 1.18 11.65
C LEU A 54 -1.54 2.70 11.53
N VAL A 55 -0.74 3.28 10.62
CA VAL A 55 -0.56 4.75 10.60
C VAL A 55 -1.85 5.48 10.24
N SER A 56 -2.51 5.11 9.14
CA SER A 56 -3.76 5.77 8.73
C SER A 56 -4.87 5.57 9.77
N HIS A 57 -4.97 4.37 10.34
CA HIS A 57 -5.90 4.07 11.42
C HIS A 57 -5.69 4.98 12.65
N SER A 58 -4.47 5.07 13.18
CA SER A 58 -4.18 5.94 14.33
C SER A 58 -4.40 7.41 14.01
N MET A 59 -4.05 7.87 12.81
CA MET A 59 -4.29 9.27 12.41
C MET A 59 -5.78 9.59 12.27
N ALA A 60 -6.59 8.66 11.76
CA ALA A 60 -8.04 8.84 11.69
C ALA A 60 -8.66 8.93 13.10
N GLU A 61 -8.19 8.12 14.05
CA GLU A 61 -8.65 8.18 15.44
C GLU A 61 -8.26 9.49 16.13
N ILE A 62 -7.02 9.96 15.94
CA ILE A 62 -6.56 11.26 16.46
C ILE A 62 -7.37 12.40 15.86
N GLY A 63 -7.63 12.37 14.55
CA GLY A 63 -8.48 13.34 13.87
C GLY A 63 -9.90 13.37 14.45
N ALA A 64 -10.49 12.19 14.70
CA ALA A 64 -11.81 12.09 15.31
C ALA A 64 -11.83 12.60 16.76
N LEU A 65 -10.81 12.31 17.56
CA LEU A 65 -10.66 12.83 18.93
C LEU A 65 -10.53 14.35 18.94
N TRP A 66 -9.77 14.92 18.00
CA TRP A 66 -9.65 16.37 17.83
C TRP A 66 -10.98 17.01 17.43
N HIS A 67 -11.70 16.44 16.46
CA HIS A 67 -13.02 16.96 16.05
C HIS A 67 -14.05 16.95 17.19
N ARG A 68 -13.95 15.98 18.11
CA ARG A 68 -14.78 15.90 19.33
C ARG A 68 -14.30 16.82 20.46
N GLY A 69 -13.18 17.52 20.28
CA GLY A 69 -12.59 18.41 21.30
C GLY A 69 -11.88 17.68 22.44
N GLU A 70 -11.65 16.36 22.31
CA GLU A 70 -10.94 15.54 23.31
C GLU A 70 -9.42 15.71 23.21
N LEU A 71 -8.92 16.08 22.03
CA LEU A 71 -7.53 16.47 21.81
C LEU A 71 -7.46 17.90 21.28
N ASN A 72 -6.40 18.61 21.65
CA ASN A 72 -6.11 19.92 21.07
C ASN A 72 -5.41 19.77 19.70
N ILE A 73 -5.43 20.86 18.93
CA ILE A 73 -4.79 20.92 17.61
C ILE A 73 -3.27 20.70 17.68
N SER A 74 -2.61 21.09 18.79
CA SER A 74 -1.16 20.89 18.92
C SER A 74 -0.77 19.42 19.05
N THR A 75 -1.60 18.60 19.70
CA THR A 75 -1.42 17.15 19.77
C THR A 75 -1.62 16.51 18.39
N GLU A 76 -2.66 16.90 17.66
CA GLU A 76 -2.89 16.42 16.28
C GLU A 76 -1.68 16.78 15.39
N HIS A 77 -1.27 18.05 15.35
CA HIS A 77 -0.12 18.48 14.54
C HIS A 77 1.15 17.71 14.90
N ARG A 78 1.42 17.54 16.19
CA ARG A 78 2.59 16.79 16.65
C ARG A 78 2.53 15.32 16.22
N ALA A 79 1.37 14.68 16.37
CA ALA A 79 1.15 13.31 15.92
C ALA A 79 1.35 13.18 14.40
N THR A 80 0.80 14.11 13.61
CA THR A 80 0.98 14.16 12.15
C THR A 80 2.47 14.25 11.77
N GLN A 81 3.25 15.09 12.44
CA GLN A 81 4.69 15.19 12.18
C GLN A 81 5.45 13.91 12.56
N ILE A 82 5.05 13.20 13.62
CA ILE A 82 5.64 11.90 13.97
C ILE A 82 5.26 10.87 12.91
N ALA A 83 3.98 10.79 12.53
CA ALA A 83 3.48 9.86 11.51
C ALA A 83 4.23 10.00 10.18
N PHE A 84 4.53 11.21 9.71
CA PHE A 84 5.31 11.39 8.48
C PHE A 84 6.75 10.86 8.58
N ARG A 85 7.39 10.98 9.76
CA ARG A 85 8.71 10.37 9.99
C ARG A 85 8.62 8.85 10.00
N LEU A 86 7.56 8.29 10.57
CA LEU A 86 7.30 6.85 10.56
C LEU A 86 7.07 6.35 9.13
N LEU A 87 6.27 7.05 8.31
CA LEU A 87 6.09 6.70 6.89
C LEU A 87 7.43 6.73 6.14
N ALA A 88 8.27 7.74 6.37
CA ALA A 88 9.61 7.79 5.78
C ALA A 88 10.51 6.62 6.21
N LEU A 89 10.43 6.21 7.48
CA LEU A 89 11.13 5.02 8.00
C LEU A 89 10.67 3.75 7.28
N VAL A 90 9.36 3.54 7.14
CA VAL A 90 8.81 2.39 6.41
C VAL A 90 9.24 2.48 4.95
N LYS A 91 9.06 3.61 4.28
CA LYS A 91 9.46 3.84 2.88
C LYS A 91 10.90 3.40 2.58
N HIS A 92 11.84 3.65 3.50
CA HIS A 92 13.25 3.31 3.35
C HIS A 92 13.58 1.86 3.74
N SER A 93 12.76 1.23 4.58
CA SER A 93 12.95 -0.14 5.05
C SER A 93 12.49 -1.20 4.04
N TYR A 94 11.69 -0.81 3.04
CA TYR A 94 11.13 -1.71 2.04
C TYR A 94 11.64 -1.35 0.64
N PRO A 95 12.02 -2.37 -0.17
CA PRO A 95 12.36 -2.16 -1.56
C PRO A 95 11.11 -1.81 -2.38
N ASP A 96 11.31 -1.11 -3.49
CA ASP A 96 10.30 -0.95 -4.53
C ASP A 96 9.81 -2.32 -5.02
N GLY A 97 8.59 -2.32 -5.57
CA GLY A 97 8.09 -3.46 -6.35
C GLY A 97 8.92 -3.70 -7.61
N SER A 98 8.73 -4.87 -8.21
CA SER A 98 9.26 -5.16 -9.55
C SER A 98 8.72 -4.12 -10.52
N LYS A 99 9.60 -3.48 -11.29
CA LYS A 99 9.21 -2.37 -12.16
C LYS A 99 8.16 -2.82 -13.16
N THR A 100 7.01 -2.14 -13.15
CA THR A 100 5.90 -2.38 -14.08
C THR A 100 6.18 -1.77 -15.46
N GLY A 101 7.06 -0.76 -15.51
CA GLY A 101 7.28 0.08 -16.69
C GLY A 101 6.25 1.21 -16.82
N LEU A 102 5.24 1.25 -15.94
CA LEU A 102 4.19 2.25 -15.94
C LEU A 102 4.56 3.45 -15.06
N HIS A 103 4.06 4.62 -15.47
CA HIS A 103 4.31 5.89 -14.80
C HIS A 103 3.03 6.48 -14.19
N ALA A 104 3.10 6.87 -12.93
CA ALA A 104 2.03 7.54 -12.21
C ALA A 104 2.47 8.92 -11.68
N ILE A 105 1.58 9.91 -11.79
CA ILE A 105 1.70 11.19 -11.09
C ILE A 105 0.69 11.20 -9.94
N VAL A 106 1.13 11.57 -8.73
CA VAL A 106 0.26 11.71 -7.56
C VAL A 106 0.37 13.13 -7.02
N SER A 107 -0.78 13.78 -6.80
CA SER A 107 -0.81 15.20 -6.40
C SER A 107 -2.10 15.56 -5.64
N GLY A 108 -2.00 16.49 -4.70
CA GLY A 108 -3.14 17.24 -4.18
C GLY A 108 -3.53 18.38 -5.11
N VAL A 109 -4.81 18.71 -5.15
CA VAL A 109 -5.35 19.76 -6.03
C VAL A 109 -5.13 21.17 -5.47
N ALA A 110 -5.29 22.19 -6.31
CA ALA A 110 -5.19 23.59 -5.91
C ALA A 110 -6.08 23.91 -4.70
N GLY A 111 -5.50 24.58 -3.71
CA GLY A 111 -6.13 24.94 -2.44
C GLY A 111 -6.19 23.82 -1.40
N ASP A 112 -5.84 22.57 -1.74
CA ASP A 112 -5.81 21.47 -0.77
C ASP A 112 -4.39 21.21 -0.27
N THR A 113 -4.14 21.49 1.01
CA THR A 113 -2.82 21.38 1.63
C THR A 113 -2.55 20.04 2.32
N HIS A 114 -3.51 19.10 2.30
CA HIS A 114 -3.41 17.84 3.05
C HIS A 114 -2.52 16.80 2.34
N LEU A 115 -1.36 16.51 2.94
CA LEU A 115 -0.33 15.66 2.34
C LEU A 115 -0.57 14.15 2.53
N GLY A 116 -1.17 13.76 3.66
CA GLY A 116 -1.10 12.39 4.17
C GLY A 116 -1.64 11.32 3.20
N GLY A 117 -2.88 11.48 2.73
CA GLY A 117 -3.50 10.50 1.83
C GLY A 117 -2.74 10.35 0.51
N ALA A 118 -2.31 11.47 -0.08
CA ALA A 118 -1.56 11.49 -1.32
C ALA A 118 -0.18 10.81 -1.18
N LEU A 119 0.55 11.12 -0.10
CA LEU A 119 1.85 10.51 0.20
C LEU A 119 1.73 9.00 0.42
N ILE A 120 0.73 8.57 1.19
CA ILE A 120 0.46 7.15 1.44
C ILE A 120 0.20 6.43 0.11
N PHE A 121 -0.68 6.96 -0.73
CA PHE A 121 -1.01 6.32 -2.00
C PHE A 121 0.19 6.28 -2.97
N ALA A 122 0.98 7.36 -3.03
CA ALA A 122 2.21 7.40 -3.83
C ALA A 122 3.22 6.32 -3.42
N ASP A 123 3.43 6.13 -2.12
CA ASP A 123 4.32 5.08 -1.61
C ASP A 123 3.76 3.67 -1.88
N LEU A 124 2.45 3.47 -1.79
CA LEU A 124 1.84 2.17 -2.11
C LEU A 124 2.01 1.80 -3.59
N LEU A 125 1.79 2.73 -4.52
CA LEU A 125 2.08 2.51 -5.95
C LEU A 125 3.56 2.16 -6.19
N ARG A 126 4.48 2.84 -5.49
CA ARG A 126 5.91 2.52 -5.55
C ARG A 126 6.20 1.10 -5.06
N PHE A 127 5.55 0.64 -3.98
CA PHE A 127 5.69 -0.74 -3.52
C PHE A 127 5.12 -1.76 -4.51
N ASP A 128 4.14 -1.37 -5.32
CA ASP A 128 3.63 -2.17 -6.44
C ASP A 128 4.51 -2.08 -7.70
N GLY A 129 5.53 -1.23 -7.71
CA GLY A 129 6.57 -1.17 -8.75
C GLY A 129 6.34 -0.12 -9.83
N TRP A 130 5.37 0.78 -9.63
CA TRP A 130 5.19 1.95 -10.48
C TRP A 130 6.40 2.89 -10.39
N ASN A 131 6.68 3.59 -11.48
CA ASN A 131 7.44 4.83 -11.41
C ASN A 131 6.47 5.93 -10.92
N VAL A 132 6.83 6.69 -9.89
CA VAL A 132 5.90 7.63 -9.25
C VAL A 132 6.54 9.01 -9.11
N ASP A 133 5.94 9.99 -9.78
CA ASP A 133 6.19 11.41 -9.54
C ASP A 133 5.17 11.92 -8.51
N PHE A 134 5.63 12.18 -7.28
CA PHE A 134 4.80 12.75 -6.23
C PHE A 134 5.02 14.27 -6.13
N LEU A 135 4.00 15.05 -6.49
CA LEU A 135 4.10 16.52 -6.56
C LEU A 135 3.84 17.21 -5.20
N GLY A 136 3.34 16.47 -4.22
CA GLY A 136 2.90 17.03 -2.95
C GLY A 136 1.45 17.49 -3.01
N THR A 137 1.19 18.68 -2.48
CA THR A 137 -0.15 19.27 -2.28
C THR A 137 -0.26 20.64 -2.93
N ASP A 138 -1.48 21.20 -2.95
CA ASP A 138 -1.75 22.56 -3.43
C ASP A 138 -1.13 22.84 -4.82
N THR A 139 -1.20 21.87 -5.73
CA THR A 139 -0.61 22.00 -7.06
C THR A 139 -1.63 22.66 -8.00
N PRO A 140 -1.30 23.81 -8.62
CA PRO A 140 -2.19 24.48 -9.57
C PRO A 140 -2.54 23.62 -10.78
N ASN A 141 -3.76 23.78 -11.30
CA ASN A 141 -4.30 22.98 -12.40
C ASN A 141 -3.41 23.03 -13.67
N ASP A 142 -2.87 24.21 -13.98
CA ASP A 142 -1.98 24.42 -15.12
C ASP A 142 -0.61 23.75 -14.95
N ALA A 143 -0.06 23.76 -13.73
CA ALA A 143 1.17 23.04 -13.40
C ALA A 143 0.98 21.51 -13.47
N ILE A 144 -0.16 20.98 -12.99
CA ILE A 144 -0.50 19.55 -13.17
C ILE A 144 -0.58 19.21 -14.66
N LEU A 145 -1.24 20.06 -15.46
CA LEU A 145 -1.36 19.85 -16.90
C LEU A 145 0.00 19.88 -17.60
N GLU A 146 0.90 20.78 -17.21
CA GLU A 146 2.25 20.89 -17.78
C GLU A 146 3.06 19.61 -17.57
N ILE A 147 3.07 19.07 -16.35
CA ILE A 147 3.82 17.83 -16.08
C ILE A 147 3.16 16.61 -16.71
N VAL A 148 1.82 16.54 -16.78
CA VAL A 148 1.14 15.46 -17.49
C VAL A 148 1.49 15.46 -18.98
N LYS A 149 1.57 16.65 -19.62
CA LYS A 149 2.00 16.77 -21.02
C LYS A 149 3.48 16.41 -21.21
N SER A 150 4.32 16.74 -20.24
CA SER A 150 5.77 16.55 -20.36
C SER A 150 6.18 15.10 -20.12
N ASN A 151 5.51 14.42 -19.18
CA ASN A 151 5.90 13.09 -18.71
C ASN A 151 4.96 11.97 -19.18
N GLU A 152 3.87 12.32 -19.89
CA GLU A 152 2.88 11.40 -20.47
C GLU A 152 2.55 10.20 -19.57
N PRO A 153 2.07 10.42 -18.32
CA PRO A 153 1.85 9.33 -17.39
C PRO A 153 0.68 8.45 -17.82
N ASP A 154 0.79 7.16 -17.49
CA ASP A 154 -0.30 6.20 -17.61
C ASP A 154 -1.44 6.51 -16.63
N LEU A 155 -1.07 7.02 -15.44
CA LEU A 155 -1.98 7.26 -14.32
C LEU A 155 -1.75 8.64 -13.68
N LEU A 156 -2.83 9.41 -13.50
CA LEU A 156 -2.89 10.62 -12.67
C LEU A 156 -3.79 10.36 -11.46
N CYS A 157 -3.26 10.54 -10.26
CA CYS A 157 -3.98 10.38 -9.00
C CYS A 157 -4.15 11.74 -8.32
N LEU A 158 -5.40 12.16 -8.16
CA LEU A 158 -5.73 13.40 -7.45
C LEU A 158 -6.25 13.09 -6.04
N SER A 159 -5.62 13.68 -5.04
CA SER A 159 -6.07 13.60 -3.64
C SER A 159 -6.85 14.86 -3.26
N VAL A 160 -8.11 14.68 -2.84
CA VAL A 160 -9.02 15.74 -2.43
C VAL A 160 -9.56 15.42 -1.04
N THR A 161 -9.09 16.16 -0.05
CA THR A 161 -9.44 16.00 1.36
C THR A 161 -10.55 16.96 1.77
N LEU A 162 -10.52 18.19 1.26
CA LEU A 162 -11.51 19.23 1.57
C LEU A 162 -12.62 19.29 0.51
N SER A 163 -13.87 19.42 0.95
CA SER A 163 -15.04 19.43 0.07
C SER A 163 -15.08 20.62 -0.89
N GLU A 164 -14.50 21.74 -0.48
CA GLU A 164 -14.45 23.00 -1.19
C GLU A 164 -13.52 22.92 -2.42
N GLN A 165 -12.65 21.92 -2.47
CA GLN A 165 -11.64 21.70 -3.52
C GLN A 165 -12.07 20.65 -4.55
N VAL A 166 -13.28 20.09 -4.40
CA VAL A 166 -13.85 19.16 -5.39
C VAL A 166 -14.00 19.83 -6.76
N SER A 167 -14.32 21.12 -6.81
CA SER A 167 -14.38 21.88 -8.07
C SER A 167 -13.02 22.01 -8.75
N ALA A 168 -11.95 22.27 -7.98
CA ALA A 168 -10.59 22.34 -8.51
C ALA A 168 -10.14 21.00 -9.11
N ALA A 169 -10.52 19.89 -8.47
CA ALA A 169 -10.32 18.55 -9.01
C ALA A 169 -11.08 18.33 -10.32
N ALA A 170 -12.37 18.69 -10.37
CA ALA A 170 -13.20 18.59 -11.58
C ALA A 170 -12.62 19.38 -12.76
N GLU A 171 -12.13 20.60 -12.50
CA GLU A 171 -11.44 21.42 -13.51
C GLU A 171 -10.16 20.76 -14.00
N THR A 172 -9.33 20.24 -13.09
CA THR A 172 -8.09 19.52 -13.42
C THR A 172 -8.38 18.30 -14.30
N ILE A 173 -9.38 17.49 -13.94
CA ILE A 173 -9.79 16.31 -14.71
C ILE A 173 -10.20 16.72 -16.13
N LYS A 174 -11.03 17.77 -16.25
CA LYS A 174 -11.52 18.28 -17.54
C LYS A 174 -10.37 18.72 -18.46
N ILE A 175 -9.43 19.51 -17.95
CA ILE A 175 -8.32 20.01 -18.78
C ILE A 175 -7.35 18.89 -19.16
N VAL A 176 -7.10 17.93 -18.26
CA VAL A 176 -6.23 16.78 -18.53
C VAL A 176 -6.88 15.84 -19.54
N LYS A 177 -8.15 15.46 -19.38
CA LYS A 177 -8.87 14.62 -20.35
C LYS A 177 -8.91 15.23 -21.75
N SER A 178 -8.98 16.57 -21.84
CA SER A 178 -8.97 17.26 -23.12
C SER A 178 -7.60 17.25 -23.80
N ALA A 179 -6.52 17.30 -23.03
CA ALA A 179 -5.15 17.44 -23.56
C ALA A 179 -4.37 16.12 -23.66
N ALA A 180 -4.64 15.16 -22.76
CA ALA A 180 -3.99 13.87 -22.63
C ALA A 180 -5.05 12.77 -22.39
N PRO A 181 -5.90 12.47 -23.39
CA PRO A 181 -7.04 11.56 -23.23
C PRO A 181 -6.65 10.12 -22.90
N SER A 182 -5.39 9.73 -23.16
CA SER A 182 -4.84 8.41 -22.82
C SER A 182 -4.50 8.25 -21.33
N THR A 183 -4.27 9.35 -20.60
CA THR A 183 -3.98 9.30 -19.17
C THR A 183 -5.22 8.86 -18.40
N THR A 184 -5.08 7.77 -17.65
CA THR A 184 -6.11 7.31 -16.71
C THR A 184 -6.07 8.21 -15.49
N ILE A 185 -7.22 8.66 -15.00
CA ILE A 185 -7.35 9.59 -13.88
C ILE A 185 -8.17 8.93 -12.79
N ILE A 186 -7.60 8.87 -11.59
CA ILE A 186 -8.31 8.45 -10.39
C ILE A 186 -8.35 9.59 -9.37
N VAL A 187 -9.45 9.68 -8.64
CA VAL A 187 -9.64 10.66 -7.57
C VAL A 187 -9.93 9.94 -6.27
N GLY A 188 -9.27 10.35 -5.20
CA GLY A 188 -9.50 9.85 -3.85
C GLY A 188 -9.40 10.96 -2.81
N GLY A 189 -9.43 10.59 -1.53
CA GLY A 189 -9.27 11.51 -0.40
C GLY A 189 -10.55 11.70 0.42
N GLY A 190 -10.41 12.41 1.54
CA GLY A 190 -11.48 12.52 2.56
C GLY A 190 -12.79 13.13 2.04
N ALA A 191 -12.74 13.99 1.03
CA ALA A 191 -13.91 14.66 0.48
C ALA A 191 -14.84 13.73 -0.32
N ILE A 192 -14.33 12.58 -0.78
CA ILE A 192 -15.04 11.63 -1.64
C ILE A 192 -16.12 10.83 -0.88
N ASN A 193 -15.97 10.69 0.43
CA ASN A 193 -16.91 9.95 1.28
C ASN A 193 -18.19 10.75 1.61
N ASN A 194 -18.28 12.01 1.18
CA ASN A 194 -19.48 12.82 1.29
C ASN A 194 -20.33 12.66 0.02
N ASN A 195 -21.52 12.05 0.13
CA ASN A 195 -22.42 11.67 -0.98
C ASN A 195 -22.74 12.74 -2.05
N GLY A 196 -22.38 14.02 -1.86
CA GLY A 196 -22.61 15.09 -2.83
C GLY A 196 -21.45 15.38 -3.80
N SER A 197 -20.24 14.88 -3.54
CA SER A 197 -19.03 15.25 -4.30
C SER A 197 -18.79 14.37 -5.55
N GLN A 198 -19.38 13.17 -5.61
CA GLN A 198 -19.10 12.20 -6.67
C GLN A 198 -19.62 12.63 -8.05
N ASN A 199 -20.78 13.29 -8.12
CA ASN A 199 -21.36 13.70 -9.41
C ASN A 199 -20.50 14.72 -10.17
N SER A 200 -19.77 15.58 -9.44
CA SER A 200 -18.87 16.57 -10.06
C SER A 200 -17.58 15.95 -10.61
N LEU A 201 -17.30 14.69 -10.29
CA LEU A 201 -16.07 13.97 -10.62
C LEU A 201 -16.31 12.82 -11.62
N GLU A 202 -17.52 12.73 -12.21
CA GLU A 202 -17.93 11.66 -13.13
C GLU A 202 -17.04 11.48 -14.36
N THR A 203 -16.26 12.50 -14.72
CA THR A 203 -15.31 12.44 -15.84
C THR A 203 -13.97 11.76 -15.50
N ALA A 204 -13.72 11.47 -14.22
CA ALA A 204 -12.59 10.63 -13.82
C ALA A 204 -12.85 9.16 -14.23
N ASP A 205 -11.79 8.39 -14.46
CA ASP A 205 -11.94 6.97 -14.77
C ASP A 205 -12.30 6.14 -13.52
N TYR A 206 -11.94 6.64 -12.33
CA TYR A 206 -12.35 6.05 -11.06
C TYR A 206 -12.36 7.06 -9.92
N VAL A 207 -13.33 6.90 -9.01
CA VAL A 207 -13.45 7.68 -7.77
C VAL A 207 -13.44 6.69 -6.61
N ALA A 208 -12.42 6.80 -5.75
CA ALA A 208 -12.17 5.84 -4.69
C ALA A 208 -12.50 6.40 -3.30
N SER A 209 -13.22 5.62 -2.50
CA SER A 209 -13.53 5.93 -1.11
C SER A 209 -12.35 5.71 -0.15
N ASP A 210 -11.41 4.85 -0.55
CA ASP A 210 -10.27 4.43 0.27
C ASP A 210 -9.10 3.97 -0.63
N PRO A 211 -7.85 4.03 -0.11
CA PRO A 211 -6.66 3.68 -0.89
C PRO A 211 -6.58 2.20 -1.28
N VAL A 212 -7.20 1.28 -0.53
CA VAL A 212 -7.13 -0.16 -0.82
C VAL A 212 -7.98 -0.49 -2.05
N THR A 213 -9.19 0.07 -2.14
CA THR A 213 -10.04 -0.08 -3.33
C THR A 213 -9.43 0.60 -4.55
N ALA A 214 -8.78 1.77 -4.38
CA ALA A 214 -8.03 2.44 -5.45
C ALA A 214 -6.88 1.58 -5.99
N LEU A 215 -6.07 0.96 -5.13
CA LEU A 215 -4.98 0.08 -5.55
C LEU A 215 -5.49 -1.17 -6.28
N LYS A 216 -6.56 -1.78 -5.77
CA LYS A 216 -7.17 -2.95 -6.40
C LYS A 216 -7.67 -2.60 -7.80
N TRP A 217 -8.42 -1.50 -7.94
CA TRP A 217 -8.91 -1.05 -9.24
C TRP A 217 -7.75 -0.74 -10.20
N THR A 218 -6.71 -0.06 -9.71
CA THR A 218 -5.51 0.24 -10.51
C THR A 218 -4.84 -1.05 -11.01
N THR A 219 -4.74 -2.06 -10.14
CA THR A 219 -4.15 -3.36 -10.49
C THR A 219 -4.96 -4.06 -11.58
N GLU A 220 -6.28 -4.04 -11.50
CA GLU A 220 -7.18 -4.63 -12.50
C GLU A 220 -7.15 -3.84 -13.82
N ARG A 221 -7.19 -2.50 -13.76
CA ARG A 221 -7.25 -1.61 -14.92
C ARG A 221 -6.04 -1.73 -15.84
N PHE A 222 -4.87 -1.92 -15.25
CA PHE A 222 -3.59 -2.01 -15.96
C PHE A 222 -3.09 -3.44 -16.14
N ASP A 223 -3.94 -4.43 -15.85
CA ASP A 223 -3.60 -5.86 -15.88
C ASP A 223 -2.25 -6.10 -15.17
N LEU A 224 -2.16 -5.71 -13.90
CA LEU A 224 -1.00 -5.92 -13.03
C LEU A 224 -1.21 -7.07 -12.04
N GLY A 225 -2.39 -7.70 -12.09
CA GLY A 225 -2.76 -8.83 -11.24
C GLY A 225 -2.01 -10.12 -11.60
N ILE A 226 -2.35 -11.20 -10.91
CA ILE A 226 -1.76 -12.53 -11.12
C ILE A 226 -1.83 -12.98 -12.59
N SER A 227 -2.87 -12.57 -13.33
CA SER A 227 -3.06 -12.81 -14.77
C SER A 227 -1.88 -12.33 -15.63
N ALA A 228 -1.26 -11.21 -15.26
CA ALA A 228 -0.14 -10.61 -15.98
C ALA A 228 1.23 -11.03 -15.46
N LYS A 229 1.30 -11.66 -14.27
CA LYS A 229 2.55 -12.22 -13.76
C LYS A 229 2.95 -13.41 -14.63
N THR A 230 4.20 -13.40 -15.10
CA THR A 230 4.77 -14.60 -15.74
C THR A 230 4.76 -15.77 -14.76
N ILE A 231 4.63 -17.00 -15.26
CA ILE A 231 4.71 -18.23 -14.45
C ILE A 231 5.98 -18.20 -13.57
N GLN A 232 7.10 -17.73 -14.13
CA GLN A 232 8.36 -17.63 -13.39
C GLN A 232 8.28 -16.67 -12.19
N ALA A 233 7.60 -15.53 -12.34
CA ALA A 233 7.34 -14.62 -11.22
C ALA A 233 6.48 -15.32 -10.15
N MET A 234 5.38 -15.97 -10.55
CA MET A 234 4.50 -16.69 -9.63
C MET A 234 5.22 -17.80 -8.83
N LEU A 235 6.11 -18.57 -9.48
CA LEU A 235 6.91 -19.58 -8.80
C LEU A 235 7.89 -18.97 -7.80
N THR A 236 8.42 -17.79 -8.10
CA THR A 236 9.31 -17.06 -7.20
C THR A 236 8.54 -16.56 -5.97
N ASP A 237 7.33 -16.03 -6.18
CA ASP A 237 6.40 -15.64 -5.10
C ASP A 237 6.09 -16.83 -4.17
N LEU A 238 5.69 -17.95 -4.76
CA LEU A 238 5.37 -19.18 -4.04
C LEU A 238 6.57 -19.70 -3.22
N GLY A 239 7.75 -19.76 -3.84
CA GLY A 239 8.98 -20.22 -3.18
C GLY A 239 9.37 -19.35 -1.98
N GLY A 240 9.24 -18.03 -2.14
CA GLY A 240 9.48 -17.06 -1.06
C GLY A 240 8.55 -17.27 0.14
N ARG A 241 7.26 -17.55 -0.09
CA ARG A 241 6.26 -17.81 0.96
C ARG A 241 6.52 -19.12 1.71
N ILE A 242 6.82 -20.19 0.98
CA ILE A 242 7.19 -21.48 1.59
C ILE A 242 8.41 -21.30 2.50
N GLN A 243 9.44 -20.60 2.00
CA GLN A 243 10.63 -20.30 2.78
C GLN A 243 10.31 -19.47 4.04
N HIS A 244 9.38 -18.52 3.93
CA HIS A 244 8.96 -17.66 5.02
C HIS A 244 8.30 -18.47 6.16
N PHE A 245 7.22 -19.20 5.88
CA PHE A 245 6.54 -20.01 6.90
C PHE A 245 7.45 -21.09 7.49
N ARG A 246 8.36 -21.64 6.69
CA ARG A 246 9.37 -22.58 7.18
C ARG A 246 10.26 -21.95 8.25
N LYS A 247 10.74 -20.72 8.01
CA LYS A 247 11.61 -20.00 8.95
C LYS A 247 10.85 -19.58 10.21
N GLU A 248 9.58 -19.18 10.12
CA GLU A 248 8.75 -18.89 11.29
C GLU A 248 8.58 -20.10 12.20
N LYS A 249 8.43 -21.30 11.62
CA LYS A 249 8.41 -22.56 12.39
C LYS A 249 9.78 -23.04 12.87
N GLY A 250 10.86 -22.30 12.59
CA GLY A 250 12.23 -22.71 12.96
C GLY A 250 12.71 -23.96 12.22
N LEU A 251 12.13 -24.31 11.07
CA LEU A 251 12.47 -25.51 10.33
C LEU A 251 13.64 -25.25 9.36
N SER A 252 14.57 -26.18 9.25
CA SER A 252 15.52 -26.27 8.14
C SER A 252 14.83 -26.79 6.88
N GLN A 253 15.42 -26.56 5.69
CA GLN A 253 14.91 -27.14 4.44
C GLN A 253 14.82 -28.67 4.50
N GLN A 254 15.76 -29.33 5.20
CA GLN A 254 15.72 -30.78 5.39
C GLN A 254 14.52 -31.21 6.24
N GLN A 255 14.21 -30.47 7.31
CA GLN A 255 13.06 -30.80 8.17
C GLN A 255 11.73 -30.57 7.44
N LEU A 256 11.61 -29.50 6.66
CA LEU A 256 10.44 -29.28 5.82
C LEU A 256 10.28 -30.40 4.78
N ALA A 257 11.38 -30.79 4.13
CA ALA A 257 11.39 -31.89 3.17
C ALA A 257 10.89 -33.20 3.81
N THR A 258 11.40 -33.57 4.99
CA THR A 258 10.92 -34.74 5.73
C THR A 258 9.44 -34.63 6.08
N ALA A 259 8.98 -33.49 6.61
CA ALA A 259 7.59 -33.30 7.02
C ALA A 259 6.60 -33.30 5.84
N SER A 260 7.02 -32.80 4.68
CA SER A 260 6.23 -32.76 3.44
C SER A 260 6.39 -34.00 2.55
N LYS A 261 7.22 -34.97 2.97
CA LYS A 261 7.58 -36.18 2.20
C LYS A 261 8.19 -35.86 0.83
N LEU A 262 9.08 -34.87 0.80
CA LEU A 262 9.79 -34.40 -0.39
C LEU A 262 11.31 -34.56 -0.23
N ASP A 263 12.05 -34.46 -1.33
CA ASP A 263 13.51 -34.38 -1.28
C ASP A 263 13.97 -32.95 -0.92
N ARG A 264 15.07 -32.83 -0.18
CA ARG A 264 15.63 -31.53 0.23
C ARG A 264 16.00 -30.67 -0.98
N SER A 265 16.58 -31.26 -2.03
CA SER A 265 16.96 -30.52 -3.24
C SER A 265 15.73 -29.99 -3.97
N TYR A 266 14.63 -30.75 -3.97
CA TYR A 266 13.35 -30.31 -4.52
C TYR A 266 12.77 -29.14 -3.71
N VAL A 267 12.73 -29.24 -2.37
CA VAL A 267 12.31 -28.11 -1.51
C VAL A 267 13.16 -26.87 -1.76
N SER A 268 14.48 -27.02 -1.87
CA SER A 268 15.35 -25.90 -2.21
C SER A 268 15.01 -25.30 -3.58
N ALA A 269 14.82 -26.12 -4.61
CA ALA A 269 14.48 -25.63 -5.95
C ALA A 269 13.12 -24.91 -5.98
N VAL A 270 12.14 -25.40 -5.23
CA VAL A 270 10.84 -24.73 -5.04
C VAL A 270 11.00 -23.40 -4.32
N GLU A 271 11.75 -23.33 -3.22
CA GLU A 271 11.97 -22.06 -2.48
C GLU A 271 12.65 -20.97 -3.32
N HIS A 272 13.41 -21.36 -4.35
CA HIS A 272 14.06 -20.44 -5.28
C HIS A 272 13.28 -20.22 -6.58
N GLY A 273 12.03 -20.71 -6.68
CA GLY A 273 11.17 -20.55 -7.86
C GLY A 273 11.64 -21.30 -9.11
N LYS A 274 12.54 -22.30 -8.97
CA LYS A 274 13.13 -23.04 -10.09
C LYS A 274 12.33 -24.29 -10.49
N GLN A 275 11.25 -24.60 -9.79
CA GLN A 275 10.45 -25.80 -10.00
C GLN A 275 8.96 -25.50 -9.99
N ASN A 276 8.25 -26.12 -10.94
CA ASN A 276 6.79 -26.18 -10.92
C ASN A 276 6.32 -27.15 -9.83
N VAL A 277 5.36 -26.71 -9.03
CA VAL A 277 4.81 -27.46 -7.91
C VAL A 277 3.46 -28.03 -8.29
N SER A 278 3.28 -29.34 -8.12
CA SER A 278 1.95 -29.94 -8.29
C SER A 278 1.02 -29.52 -7.16
N PHE A 279 -0.29 -29.49 -7.39
CA PHE A 279 -1.26 -29.14 -6.34
C PHE A 279 -1.15 -30.06 -5.11
N ALA A 280 -0.90 -31.37 -5.31
CA ALA A 280 -0.69 -32.32 -4.22
C ALA A 280 0.56 -31.99 -3.40
N THR A 281 1.65 -31.62 -4.06
CA THR A 281 2.88 -31.16 -3.41
C THR A 281 2.66 -29.88 -2.61
N LEU A 282 1.90 -28.93 -3.18
CA LEU A 282 1.55 -27.68 -2.51
C LEU A 282 0.73 -27.94 -1.23
N LYS A 283 -0.21 -28.89 -1.28
CA LYS A 283 -0.98 -29.33 -0.10
C LYS A 283 -0.09 -29.97 0.97
N ASN A 284 0.85 -30.83 0.58
CA ASN A 284 1.80 -31.43 1.53
C ASN A 284 2.68 -30.37 2.21
N LEU A 285 3.10 -29.36 1.46
CA LEU A 285 3.86 -28.23 2.00
C LEU A 285 3.01 -27.38 2.94
N SER A 286 1.77 -27.05 2.58
CA SER A 286 0.87 -26.28 3.46
C SER A 286 0.59 -27.01 4.77
N ASP A 287 0.37 -28.33 4.71
CA ASP A 287 0.13 -29.16 5.89
C ASP A 287 1.35 -29.26 6.81
N ALA A 288 2.54 -29.46 6.24
CA ALA A 288 3.79 -29.45 7.00
C ALA A 288 4.04 -28.08 7.68
N LEU A 289 3.61 -27.01 7.01
CA LEU A 289 3.73 -25.64 7.49
C LEU A 289 2.57 -25.22 8.41
N ASP A 290 1.52 -26.02 8.56
CA ASP A 290 0.30 -25.70 9.33
C ASP A 290 -0.30 -24.34 8.94
N VAL A 291 -0.43 -24.14 7.62
CA VAL A 291 -1.01 -22.95 7.00
C VAL A 291 -2.07 -23.37 6.00
N ASN A 292 -3.04 -22.49 5.76
CA ASN A 292 -4.00 -22.69 4.69
C ASN A 292 -3.26 -22.62 3.33
N ILE A 293 -3.64 -23.47 2.38
CA ILE A 293 -3.03 -23.48 1.05
C ILE A 293 -3.11 -22.10 0.39
N VAL A 294 -4.19 -21.35 0.62
CA VAL A 294 -4.38 -19.98 0.11
C VAL A 294 -3.26 -19.05 0.56
N GLU A 295 -2.76 -19.18 1.79
CA GLU A 295 -1.67 -18.35 2.31
C GLU A 295 -0.35 -18.54 1.54
N LEU A 296 -0.18 -19.67 0.83
CA LEU A 296 0.98 -19.94 -0.03
C LEU A 296 0.87 -19.33 -1.44
N ILE A 297 -0.33 -18.96 -1.90
CA ILE A 297 -0.57 -18.56 -3.30
C ILE A 297 -1.20 -17.17 -3.48
N ASP A 298 -1.89 -16.64 -2.47
CA ASP A 298 -2.72 -15.43 -2.60
C ASP A 298 -1.98 -14.14 -2.24
N ASP A 299 -2.08 -13.07 -3.05
CA ASP A 299 -1.23 -11.86 -2.95
C ASP A 299 -1.09 -11.21 -1.56
#